data_AF-A0A0F9KWP9-F1
#
_entry.id   AF-A0A0F9KWP9-F1
#
_cell.length_a   1.000
_cell.length_b   1.000
_cell.length_c   1.000
_cell.angle_alpha   90.00
_cell.angle_beta   90.00
_cell.angle_gamma   90.00
#
_symmetry.space_group_name_H-M   'P 1'
#
loop_
_entity.id
_entity.type
_entity.pdbx_description
1 polymer ?
#
loop_
_entity_poly.entity_id
_entity_poly.type
_entity_poly.pdbx_seq_one_letter_code
_entity_poly.pdbx_strand_id
1 'polypeptide(L)'
;GIIVLSIGDLAGAAAAVTLDQATDSSGTGSKTLGFDYMYRSGQRLKFTGRSAANFTVGEDVAGTTSTHSMTVTHVSSDQLTGYVITAGSGTGTTWTDGEILTGGTSGATASADGTGTDEDIQVQVVVGSDTFSIDTLTFKQYVIMIDHTMLDADNDFNHFQLDIADAASSETQGSAIFIPLSMRTRTSPPISLIGAQKTV
;
A
#
# COMPACT_ATOMS: atom_id res chain seq x y z
N GLY A 1 5.32 -16.41 -5.46
CA GLY A 1 5.31 -16.24 -3.99
C GLY A 1 4.65 -14.93 -3.64
N ILE A 2 4.40 -14.69 -2.35
CA ILE A 2 3.94 -13.40 -1.85
C ILE A 2 4.97 -12.90 -0.84
N ILE A 3 5.40 -11.66 -1.01
CA ILE A 3 6.21 -10.95 -0.01
C ILE A 3 5.26 -10.00 0.72
N VAL A 4 5.22 -10.11 2.04
CA VAL A 4 4.47 -9.18 2.88
C VAL A 4 5.48 -8.42 3.73
N LEU A 5 5.47 -7.11 3.60
CA LEU A 5 6.31 -6.19 4.35
C LEU A 5 5.40 -5.42 5.30
N SER A 6 5.61 -5.62 6.59
CA SER A 6 4.96 -4.83 7.63
C SER A 6 5.99 -3.86 8.18
N ILE A 7 5.83 -2.59 7.86
CA ILE A 7 6.75 -1.53 8.25
C ILE A 7 6.12 -0.75 9.40
N GLY A 8 6.85 -0.64 10.51
CA GLY A 8 6.51 0.16 11.67
C GLY A 8 6.71 1.66 11.42
N ASP A 9 7.16 2.38 12.44
CA ASP A 9 7.48 3.80 12.29
C ASP A 9 8.77 4.00 11.49
N LEU A 10 8.73 4.91 10.52
CA LEU A 10 9.87 5.40 9.76
C LEU A 10 10.07 6.87 10.16
N ALA A 11 10.74 7.09 11.28
CA ALA A 11 10.86 8.40 11.90
C ALA A 11 11.80 9.34 11.11
N GLY A 12 11.34 9.87 9.97
CA GLY A 12 11.93 11.08 9.36
C GLY A 12 12.50 10.97 7.96
N ALA A 13 12.53 9.80 7.32
CA ALA A 13 12.84 9.69 5.90
C ALA A 13 12.16 8.49 5.24
N ALA A 14 11.81 8.65 3.96
CA ALA A 14 11.29 7.56 3.16
C ALA A 14 12.40 6.53 2.95
N ALA A 15 12.05 5.25 3.09
CA ALA A 15 12.94 4.15 2.73
C ALA A 15 12.62 3.67 1.32
N ALA A 16 13.58 3.08 0.64
CA ALA A 16 13.37 2.40 -0.63
C ALA A 16 13.42 0.89 -0.41
N VAL A 17 12.49 0.16 -0.99
CA VAL A 17 12.57 -1.31 -1.09
C VAL A 17 12.94 -1.63 -2.52
N THR A 18 14.03 -2.37 -2.70
CA THR A 18 14.50 -2.87 -3.99
C THR A 18 14.44 -4.38 -3.99
N LEU A 19 13.96 -4.94 -5.09
CA LEU A 19 13.92 -6.38 -5.29
C LEU A 19 14.87 -6.76 -6.43
N ASP A 20 15.89 -7.53 -6.09
CA ASP A 20 16.91 -7.96 -7.03
C ASP A 20 16.88 -9.47 -7.24
N GLN A 21 17.20 -9.92 -8.44
CA GLN A 21 17.56 -11.31 -8.64
C GLN A 21 18.89 -11.55 -7.93
N ALA A 22 18.92 -12.58 -7.09
CA ALA A 22 20.14 -12.99 -6.44
C ALA A 22 21.13 -13.54 -7.49
N THR A 23 22.40 -13.14 -7.36
CA THR A 23 23.45 -13.50 -8.31
C THR A 23 24.09 -14.85 -7.97
N ASP A 24 24.71 -15.48 -8.96
CA ASP A 24 25.56 -16.64 -8.70
C ASP A 24 26.81 -16.25 -7.89
N SER A 25 27.58 -17.24 -7.45
CA SER A 25 28.80 -17.00 -6.66
C SER A 25 29.89 -16.21 -7.40
N SER A 26 29.75 -16.04 -8.72
CA SER A 26 30.62 -15.22 -9.56
C SER A 26 30.06 -13.83 -9.87
N GLY A 27 28.89 -13.48 -9.35
CA GLY A 27 28.21 -12.20 -9.58
C GLY A 27 27.61 -12.07 -10.98
N THR A 28 27.47 -13.17 -11.74
CA THR A 28 26.86 -13.16 -13.08
C THR A 28 25.37 -13.48 -13.02
N GLY A 29 24.62 -13.06 -14.03
CA GLY A 29 23.17 -13.31 -14.12
C GLY A 29 22.27 -12.34 -13.34
N SER A 30 22.77 -11.17 -12.92
CA SER A 30 21.92 -10.15 -12.28
C SER A 30 20.85 -9.64 -13.28
N LYS A 31 19.59 -9.75 -12.89
CA LYS A 31 18.45 -9.15 -13.57
C LYS A 31 17.66 -8.34 -12.55
N THR A 32 17.30 -7.13 -12.94
CA THR A 32 16.34 -6.31 -12.22
C THR A 32 14.97 -7.00 -12.21
N LEU A 33 14.41 -7.26 -11.03
CA LEU A 33 13.08 -7.86 -10.92
C LEU A 33 12.02 -6.77 -11.03
N GLY A 34 11.51 -6.55 -12.24
CA GLY A 34 10.35 -5.69 -12.44
C GLY A 34 9.06 -6.38 -11.97
N PHE A 35 8.23 -5.66 -11.22
CA PHE A 35 6.85 -6.03 -10.93
C PHE A 35 5.95 -4.86 -11.28
N ASP A 36 4.86 -5.12 -12.01
CA ASP A 36 3.98 -4.07 -12.51
C ASP A 36 3.12 -3.42 -11.41
N TYR A 37 2.95 -4.12 -10.28
CA TYR A 37 2.07 -3.69 -9.20
C TYR A 37 2.55 -4.17 -7.83
N MET A 38 2.28 -3.34 -6.82
CA MET A 38 2.26 -3.73 -5.41
C MET A 38 0.89 -3.44 -4.81
N TYR A 39 0.60 -3.98 -3.63
CA TYR A 39 -0.49 -3.51 -2.80
C TYR A 39 0.07 -2.78 -1.60
N ARG A 40 -0.58 -1.69 -1.18
CA ARG A 40 -0.26 -0.98 0.06
C ARG A 40 -1.52 -0.72 0.86
N SER A 41 -1.37 -0.52 2.16
CA SER A 41 -2.45 -0.02 3.01
C SER A 41 -3.03 1.30 2.46
N GLY A 42 -4.35 1.36 2.33
CA GLY A 42 -5.12 2.55 2.01
C GLY A 42 -6.46 2.53 2.72
N GLN A 43 -7.31 3.50 2.40
CA GLN A 43 -8.59 3.68 3.08
C GLN A 43 -9.75 3.81 2.11
N ARG A 44 -10.80 3.02 2.31
CA ARG A 44 -12.12 3.22 1.73
C ARG A 44 -12.87 4.19 2.62
N LEU A 45 -12.84 5.46 2.26
CA LEU A 45 -13.47 6.53 3.00
C LEU A 45 -14.92 6.70 2.54
N LYS A 46 -15.86 6.31 3.41
CA LYS A 46 -17.28 6.57 3.19
C LYS A 46 -17.62 8.01 3.54
N PHE A 47 -18.59 8.55 2.81
CA PHE A 47 -19.07 9.89 3.08
C PHE A 47 -20.53 10.07 2.68
N THR A 48 -21.13 11.10 3.25
CA THR A 48 -22.50 11.53 2.95
C THR A 48 -22.51 13.04 2.66
N GLY A 49 -23.66 13.57 2.23
CA GLY A 49 -23.84 15.02 2.07
C GLY A 49 -22.90 15.65 1.05
N ARG A 50 -22.49 14.88 0.03
CA ARG A 50 -21.58 15.36 -1.00
C ARG A 50 -22.19 16.54 -1.75
N SER A 51 -21.36 17.54 -2.05
CA SER A 51 -21.70 18.64 -2.95
C SER A 51 -22.07 18.18 -4.36
N ALA A 52 -22.47 19.14 -5.21
CA ALA A 52 -22.78 18.87 -6.62
C ALA A 52 -21.56 18.37 -7.42
N ALA A 53 -20.34 18.77 -7.04
CA ALA A 53 -19.11 18.31 -7.68
C ALA A 53 -18.77 16.87 -7.25
N ASN A 54 -18.16 16.12 -8.17
CA ASN A 54 -17.69 14.76 -7.92
C ASN A 54 -16.21 14.78 -7.54
N PHE A 55 -15.81 13.90 -6.63
CA PHE A 55 -14.40 13.56 -6.50
C PHE A 55 -13.92 12.87 -7.78
N THR A 56 -12.63 12.99 -8.04
CA THR A 56 -11.92 12.56 -9.25
C THR A 56 -10.69 11.74 -8.86
N VAL A 57 -10.40 10.71 -9.65
CA VAL A 57 -9.20 9.89 -9.44
C VAL A 57 -7.96 10.74 -9.72
N GLY A 58 -6.96 10.64 -8.85
CA GLY A 58 -5.69 11.36 -8.91
C GLY A 58 -5.66 12.68 -8.16
N GLU A 59 -6.79 13.15 -7.62
CA GLU A 59 -6.78 14.34 -6.76
C GLU A 59 -6.47 13.97 -5.30
N ASP A 60 -5.95 14.93 -4.54
CA ASP A 60 -5.83 14.82 -3.09
C ASP A 60 -7.14 15.25 -2.41
N VAL A 61 -7.57 14.46 -1.43
CA VAL A 61 -8.68 14.78 -0.53
C VAL A 61 -8.11 15.09 0.85
N ALA A 62 -8.52 16.23 1.40
CA ALA A 62 -8.08 16.71 2.72
C ALA A 62 -9.27 16.93 3.65
N GLY A 63 -9.04 16.73 4.95
CA GLY A 63 -10.01 16.98 6.01
C GLY A 63 -9.90 18.40 6.54
N THR A 64 -11.01 18.99 7.00
CA THR A 64 -10.99 20.35 7.56
C THR A 64 -10.42 20.43 8.97
N THR A 65 -10.62 19.39 9.79
CA THR A 65 -10.14 19.33 11.18
C THR A 65 -8.90 18.48 11.32
N SER A 66 -8.69 17.56 10.38
CA SER A 66 -7.59 16.64 10.43
C SER A 66 -6.45 17.08 9.52
N THR A 67 -5.21 16.75 9.89
CA THR A 67 -4.03 17.00 9.04
C THR A 67 -3.90 15.97 7.91
N HIS A 68 -4.96 15.20 7.64
CA HIS A 68 -4.95 14.14 6.65
C HIS A 68 -5.09 14.73 5.25
N SER A 69 -4.22 14.27 4.35
CA SER A 69 -4.34 14.48 2.91
C SER A 69 -3.95 13.19 2.22
N MET A 70 -4.84 12.64 1.39
CA MET A 70 -4.59 11.39 0.69
C MET A 70 -5.07 11.45 -0.75
N THR A 71 -4.34 10.81 -1.66
CA THR A 71 -4.68 10.77 -3.07
C THR A 71 -5.80 9.77 -3.32
N VAL A 72 -6.83 10.18 -4.06
CA VAL A 72 -7.94 9.33 -4.51
C VAL A 72 -7.46 8.40 -5.62
N THR A 73 -7.54 7.10 -5.41
CA THR A 73 -7.21 6.08 -6.40
C THR A 73 -8.44 5.47 -7.06
N HIS A 74 -9.61 5.59 -6.41
CA HIS A 74 -10.88 5.13 -6.95
C HIS A 74 -12.03 5.98 -6.41
N VAL A 75 -13.07 6.11 -7.23
CA VAL A 75 -14.33 6.72 -6.84
C VAL A 75 -15.48 5.77 -7.14
N SER A 76 -16.42 5.62 -6.20
CA SER A 76 -17.60 4.79 -6.41
C SER A 76 -18.45 5.30 -7.59
N SER A 77 -19.14 4.39 -8.28
CA SER A 77 -20.01 4.73 -9.42
C SER A 77 -21.18 5.63 -9.03
N ASP A 78 -21.67 5.50 -7.80
CA ASP A 78 -22.57 6.44 -7.15
C ASP A 78 -21.84 7.08 -5.98
N GLN A 79 -21.62 8.39 -6.08
CA GLN A 79 -20.92 9.18 -5.06
C GLN A 79 -21.88 9.99 -4.17
N LEU A 80 -23.20 9.95 -4.36
CA LEU A 80 -24.12 10.70 -3.50
C LEU A 80 -24.20 10.09 -2.08
N THR A 81 -24.09 8.76 -1.99
CA THR A 81 -23.97 7.98 -0.74
C THR A 81 -22.80 7.01 -0.82
N GLY A 82 -21.74 7.46 -1.49
CA GLY A 82 -20.66 6.61 -1.98
C GLY A 82 -19.44 6.55 -1.08
N TYR A 83 -18.34 6.14 -1.69
CA TYR A 83 -17.03 6.15 -1.07
C TYR A 83 -15.96 6.53 -2.10
N VAL A 84 -14.82 6.97 -1.59
CA VAL A 84 -13.58 7.03 -2.36
C VAL A 84 -12.59 6.04 -1.75
N ILE A 85 -11.70 5.50 -2.58
CA ILE A 85 -10.52 4.82 -2.07
C ILE A 85 -9.38 5.82 -2.15
N THR A 86 -8.68 5.97 -1.04
CA THR A 86 -7.54 6.85 -0.91
C THR A 86 -6.30 6.05 -0.53
N ALA A 87 -5.14 6.46 -1.04
CA ALA A 87 -3.85 5.88 -0.68
C ALA A 87 -2.76 6.96 -0.80
N GLY A 88 -1.81 7.03 0.13
CA GLY A 88 -0.73 8.02 0.06
C GLY A 88 -0.12 8.39 1.40
N SER A 89 0.86 9.31 1.33
CA SER A 89 1.76 9.78 2.39
C SER A 89 1.13 10.73 3.42
N GLY A 90 -0.19 10.71 3.59
CA GLY A 90 -0.88 11.53 4.57
C GLY A 90 -0.50 11.11 5.99
N THR A 91 -0.04 12.06 6.81
CA THR A 91 0.21 11.82 8.23
C THR A 91 -1.11 11.65 8.96
N GLY A 92 -1.32 10.48 9.55
CA GLY A 92 -2.44 10.16 10.42
C GLY A 92 -3.29 9.00 9.89
N THR A 93 -3.93 8.28 10.82
CA THR A 93 -4.61 7.01 10.57
C THR A 93 -6.13 7.11 10.57
N THR A 94 -6.70 8.29 10.87
CA THR A 94 -8.07 8.35 11.41
C THR A 94 -8.84 9.58 10.94
N TRP A 95 -9.64 9.43 9.88
CA TRP A 95 -10.73 10.38 9.58
C TRP A 95 -11.75 10.40 10.72
N THR A 96 -12.22 11.59 11.09
CA THR A 96 -13.23 11.81 12.12
C THR A 96 -14.62 11.84 11.50
N ASP A 97 -15.58 11.17 12.12
CA ASP A 97 -16.99 11.24 11.72
C ASP A 97 -17.49 12.69 11.70
N GLY A 98 -18.17 13.06 10.62
CA GLY A 98 -18.68 14.41 10.40
C GLY A 98 -17.66 15.44 9.91
N GLU A 99 -16.37 15.08 9.74
CA GLU A 99 -15.41 16.03 9.19
C GLU A 99 -15.68 16.32 7.71
N ILE A 100 -15.39 17.54 7.28
CA ILE A 100 -15.60 17.92 5.88
C ILE A 100 -14.37 17.55 5.06
N LEU A 101 -14.57 16.63 4.14
CA LEU A 101 -13.63 16.28 3.08
C LEU A 101 -13.69 17.33 1.98
N THR A 102 -12.54 17.71 1.45
CA THR A 102 -12.42 18.66 0.33
C THR A 102 -11.47 18.10 -0.72
N GLY A 103 -11.97 17.93 -1.95
CA GLY A 103 -11.18 17.53 -3.11
C GLY A 103 -10.39 18.72 -3.64
N GLY A 104 -9.07 18.58 -3.71
CA GLY A 104 -8.18 19.69 -4.03
C GLY A 104 -8.37 20.24 -5.45
N THR A 105 -8.68 19.37 -6.42
CA THR A 105 -8.86 19.80 -7.83
C THR A 105 -10.33 19.96 -8.19
N SER A 106 -11.18 19.02 -7.76
CA SER A 106 -12.61 19.05 -8.06
C SER A 106 -13.37 20.12 -7.28
N GLY A 107 -12.85 20.54 -6.13
CA GLY A 107 -13.58 21.36 -5.16
C GLY A 107 -14.77 20.63 -4.53
N ALA A 108 -14.91 19.31 -4.76
CA ALA A 108 -15.98 18.53 -4.18
C ALA A 108 -15.85 18.49 -2.65
N THR A 109 -16.95 18.71 -1.95
CA THR A 109 -16.99 18.55 -0.49
C THR A 109 -17.92 17.41 -0.09
N ALA A 110 -17.63 16.73 1.02
CA ALA A 110 -18.52 15.74 1.62
C ALA A 110 -18.27 15.61 3.13
N SER A 111 -19.21 15.03 3.87
CA SER A 111 -19.05 14.70 5.29
C SER A 111 -18.55 13.26 5.43
N ALA A 112 -17.37 13.06 6.02
CA ALA A 112 -16.85 11.73 6.32
C ALA A 112 -17.74 10.98 7.32
N ASP A 113 -17.76 9.64 7.22
CA ASP A 113 -18.39 8.72 8.20
C ASP A 113 -17.39 8.27 9.30
N GLY A 114 -16.17 8.83 9.28
CA GLY A 114 -15.05 8.45 10.15
C GLY A 114 -14.48 7.05 9.86
N THR A 115 -13.38 6.67 10.50
CA THR A 115 -12.75 5.35 10.24
C THR A 115 -13.45 4.20 10.94
N GLY A 116 -14.13 3.37 10.15
CA GLY A 116 -14.61 2.03 10.52
C GLY A 116 -13.60 0.93 10.21
N THR A 117 -13.80 -0.27 10.77
CA THR A 117 -12.96 -1.46 10.50
C THR A 117 -13.05 -1.94 9.04
N ASP A 118 -14.05 -1.48 8.31
CA ASP A 118 -14.29 -1.77 6.90
C ASP A 118 -13.74 -0.68 5.97
N GLU A 119 -13.02 0.29 6.52
CA GLU A 119 -12.33 1.33 5.76
C GLU A 119 -10.86 0.99 5.49
N ASP A 120 -10.19 0.18 6.31
CA ASP A 120 -8.83 -0.25 6.00
C ASP A 120 -8.81 -1.33 4.90
N ILE A 121 -8.10 -1.05 3.81
CA ILE A 121 -8.01 -1.94 2.65
C ILE A 121 -6.60 -1.99 2.07
N GLN A 122 -6.34 -3.03 1.27
CA GLN A 122 -5.14 -3.11 0.42
C GLN A 122 -5.46 -2.52 -0.96
N VAL A 123 -4.73 -1.47 -1.32
CA VAL A 123 -4.90 -0.72 -2.57
C VAL A 123 -3.79 -1.11 -3.53
N GLN A 124 -4.15 -1.53 -4.73
CA GLN A 124 -3.20 -1.81 -5.80
C GLN A 124 -2.58 -0.50 -6.29
N VAL A 125 -1.25 -0.48 -6.40
CA VAL A 125 -0.45 0.63 -6.90
C VAL A 125 0.43 0.11 -8.02
N VAL A 126 0.43 0.80 -9.15
CA VAL A 126 1.35 0.51 -10.26
C VAL A 126 2.76 0.83 -9.80
N VAL A 127 3.67 -0.11 -9.97
CA VAL A 127 5.10 0.10 -9.76
C VAL A 127 5.76 -0.17 -11.10
N GLY A 128 6.51 0.80 -11.62
CA GLY A 128 7.17 0.71 -12.93
C GLY A 128 8.61 0.23 -12.83
N SER A 129 9.03 -0.23 -11.66
CA SER A 129 10.42 -0.53 -11.30
C SER A 129 10.51 -1.64 -10.26
N ASP A 130 11.71 -2.17 -10.12
CA ASP A 130 12.19 -3.02 -9.04
C ASP A 130 12.24 -2.33 -7.66
N THR A 131 12.32 -1.01 -7.67
CA THR A 131 12.30 -0.20 -6.45
C THR A 131 10.95 0.47 -6.23
N PHE A 132 10.48 0.52 -4.99
CA PHE A 132 9.41 1.43 -4.56
C PHE A 132 9.75 2.12 -3.24
N SER A 133 9.15 3.29 -3.02
CA SER A 133 9.31 4.02 -1.76
C SER A 133 8.31 3.53 -0.72
N ILE A 134 8.82 3.31 0.49
CA ILE A 134 8.00 3.23 1.69
C ILE A 134 7.74 4.65 2.16
N ASP A 135 6.47 4.99 2.30
CA ASP A 135 6.03 6.30 2.78
C ASP A 135 6.51 6.49 4.24
N THR A 136 6.78 7.74 4.66
CA THR A 136 7.22 8.09 6.03
C THR A 136 6.12 7.97 7.08
N LEU A 137 5.26 6.97 6.94
CA LEU A 137 4.08 6.77 7.74
C LEU A 137 4.24 5.57 8.65
N THR A 138 3.69 5.72 9.85
CA THR A 138 3.60 4.66 10.84
C THR A 138 2.69 3.52 10.37
N PHE A 139 3.15 2.29 10.57
CA PHE A 139 2.35 1.05 10.51
C PHE A 139 1.67 0.81 9.16
N LYS A 140 2.47 0.75 8.09
CA LYS A 140 1.99 0.43 6.74
C LYS A 140 2.39 -0.98 6.34
N GLN A 141 1.46 -1.64 5.65
CA GLN A 141 1.70 -2.94 5.05
C GLN A 141 1.83 -2.80 3.54
N TYR A 142 2.84 -3.45 2.98
CA TYR A 142 3.07 -3.57 1.55
C TYR A 142 3.05 -5.06 1.18
N VAL A 143 2.46 -5.37 0.03
CA VAL A 143 2.39 -6.74 -0.49
C VAL A 143 2.89 -6.74 -1.92
N ILE A 144 3.92 -7.54 -2.18
CA ILE A 144 4.51 -7.71 -3.50
C ILE A 144 4.18 -9.12 -3.98
N MET A 145 3.59 -9.20 -5.16
CA MET A 145 3.25 -10.47 -5.80
C MET A 145 4.40 -10.85 -6.74
N ILE A 146 5.07 -11.96 -6.44
CA ILE A 146 6.17 -12.47 -7.27
C ILE A 146 5.66 -13.67 -8.06
N ASP A 147 5.61 -13.56 -9.38
CA ASP A 147 5.38 -14.70 -10.25
C ASP A 147 6.71 -15.41 -10.56
N HIS A 148 6.68 -16.73 -10.73
CA HIS A 148 7.88 -17.50 -11.11
C HIS A 148 8.48 -17.05 -12.46
N THR A 149 7.65 -16.52 -13.37
CA THR A 149 8.09 -15.94 -14.66
C THR A 149 8.85 -14.63 -14.51
N MET A 150 8.80 -13.98 -13.34
CA MET A 150 9.57 -12.78 -13.06
C MET A 150 11.03 -13.13 -12.74
N LEU A 151 11.28 -14.33 -12.22
CA LEU A 151 12.61 -14.87 -11.96
C LEU A 151 13.22 -15.41 -13.26
N ASP A 152 14.55 -15.41 -13.35
CA ASP A 152 15.27 -15.99 -14.48
C ASP A 152 15.37 -17.51 -14.37
N ALA A 153 14.21 -18.15 -14.53
CA ALA A 153 14.08 -19.60 -14.50
C ALA A 153 14.89 -20.28 -15.62
N ASP A 154 15.14 -19.58 -16.74
CA ASP A 154 15.91 -20.08 -17.88
C ASP A 154 17.41 -20.25 -17.53
N ASN A 155 17.90 -19.56 -16.51
CA ASN A 155 19.25 -19.68 -15.97
C ASN A 155 19.28 -20.27 -14.54
N ASP A 156 18.26 -21.06 -14.18
CA ASP A 156 18.14 -21.76 -12.88
C ASP A 156 18.07 -20.84 -11.64
N PHE A 157 17.79 -19.55 -11.82
CA PHE A 157 17.60 -18.63 -10.70
C PHE A 157 16.17 -18.72 -10.15
N ASN A 158 16.05 -19.20 -8.92
CA ASN A 158 14.77 -19.41 -8.22
C ASN A 158 14.65 -18.61 -6.91
N HIS A 159 15.55 -17.67 -6.67
CA HIS A 159 15.64 -16.90 -5.44
C HIS A 159 15.83 -15.40 -5.77
N PHE A 160 15.43 -14.55 -4.84
CA PHE A 160 15.53 -13.10 -4.93
C PHE A 160 16.13 -12.55 -3.65
N GLN A 161 16.68 -11.34 -3.74
CA GLN A 161 17.12 -10.53 -2.63
C GLN A 161 16.14 -9.38 -2.44
N LEU A 162 15.85 -9.08 -1.18
CA LEU A 162 15.04 -7.94 -0.77
C LEU A 162 15.95 -6.98 -0.02
N ASP A 163 16.18 -5.81 -0.60
CA ASP A 163 16.97 -4.76 0.01
C ASP A 163 16.05 -3.65 0.49
N ILE A 164 16.08 -3.38 1.80
CA ILE A 164 15.38 -2.26 2.41
C ILE A 164 16.43 -1.21 2.76
N ALA A 165 16.44 -0.10 2.04
CA ALA A 165 17.34 1.01 2.30
C ALA A 165 17.07 1.60 3.69
N ASP A 166 18.14 2.03 4.36
CA ASP A 166 18.06 2.64 5.69
C ASP A 166 17.22 3.93 5.63
N ALA A 167 16.26 4.05 6.55
CA ALA A 167 15.34 5.19 6.67
C ALA A 167 15.95 6.39 7.40
N ALA A 168 17.29 6.47 7.49
CA ALA A 168 18.06 7.56 8.10
C ALA A 168 17.63 7.96 9.53
N SER A 169 17.01 7.04 10.28
CA SER A 169 16.54 7.27 11.65
C SER A 169 16.84 6.07 12.54
N SER A 170 16.92 6.31 13.85
CA SER A 170 17.49 5.38 14.83
C SER A 170 16.75 4.05 15.00
N GLU A 171 15.57 3.86 14.42
CA GLU A 171 14.78 2.63 14.58
C GLU A 171 13.89 2.36 13.36
N THR A 172 14.41 1.68 12.32
CA THR A 172 13.51 1.03 11.35
C THR A 172 12.98 -0.25 11.98
N GLN A 173 11.73 -0.24 12.46
CA GLN A 173 11.07 -1.45 12.96
C GLN A 173 10.24 -2.09 11.84
N GLY A 174 10.85 -2.94 11.01
CA GLY A 174 10.17 -3.63 9.91
C GLY A 174 10.26 -5.15 10.03
N SER A 175 9.26 -5.87 9.55
CA SER A 175 9.33 -7.32 9.36
C SER A 175 8.94 -7.67 7.93
N ALA A 176 9.74 -8.51 7.30
CA ALA A 176 9.45 -9.10 6.00
C ALA A 176 9.09 -10.57 6.19
N ILE A 177 7.93 -10.97 5.70
CA ILE A 177 7.49 -12.37 5.68
C ILE A 177 7.37 -12.81 4.23
N PHE A 178 8.16 -13.81 3.87
CA PHE A 178 8.02 -14.48 2.58
C PHE A 178 7.12 -15.72 2.73
N ILE A 179 6.05 -15.75 1.96
CA ILE A 179 5.16 -16.90 1.88
C ILE A 179 5.39 -17.59 0.52
N PRO A 180 6.11 -18.72 0.50
CA PRO A 180 6.25 -19.49 -0.73
C PRO A 180 4.86 -20.02 -1.13
N LEU A 181 4.40 -19.65 -2.32
CA LEU A 181 3.22 -20.27 -2.93
C LEU A 181 3.65 -21.64 -3.45
N SER A 182 3.82 -22.63 -2.58
CA SER A 182 3.83 -24.02 -3.04
C SER A 182 2.47 -24.28 -3.69
N MET A 183 2.45 -24.68 -4.96
CA MET A 183 1.23 -24.93 -5.75
C MET A 183 0.16 -25.66 -4.91
N ARG A 184 -0.76 -24.90 -4.31
CA ARG A 184 -2.04 -25.39 -3.84
C ARG A 184 -3.09 -24.65 -4.63
N THR A 185 -3.86 -25.46 -5.34
CA THR A 185 -4.89 -25.11 -6.30
C THR A 185 -5.68 -23.85 -5.96
N ARG A 186 -5.84 -23.05 -7.01
CA ARG A 186 -6.40 -21.71 -7.16
C ARG A 186 -7.89 -21.57 -6.77
N THR A 187 -8.29 -21.97 -5.56
CA THR A 187 -9.68 -21.85 -5.09
C THR A 187 -9.86 -21.32 -3.66
N SER A 188 -8.80 -21.00 -2.92
CA SER A 188 -8.94 -20.32 -1.63
C SER A 188 -8.80 -18.80 -1.76
N PRO A 189 -9.62 -18.02 -1.04
CA PRO A 189 -9.50 -16.57 -0.99
C PRO A 189 -8.10 -16.15 -0.50
N PRO A 190 -7.65 -14.91 -0.79
CA PRO A 190 -6.36 -14.42 -0.35
C PRO A 190 -6.18 -14.64 1.15
N ILE A 191 -4.99 -15.06 1.55
CA ILE A 191 -4.60 -15.24 2.95
C ILE A 191 -4.87 -13.93 3.68
N SER A 192 -5.82 -13.98 4.63
CA SER A 192 -6.12 -12.90 5.54
C SER A 192 -5.03 -12.88 6.62
N LEU A 193 -4.02 -12.05 6.45
CA LEU A 193 -3.07 -11.70 7.50
C LEU A 193 -3.68 -10.58 8.35
N ILE A 194 -4.79 -10.88 9.02
CA ILE A 194 -5.26 -10.04 10.13
C ILE A 194 -4.27 -10.24 11.28
N GLY A 195 -3.78 -9.12 11.81
CA GLY A 195 -2.67 -9.05 12.75
C GLY A 195 -2.76 -10.03 13.91
N ALA A 196 -1.58 -10.41 14.43
CA ALA A 196 -1.46 -11.24 15.61
C ALA A 196 -2.30 -10.65 16.76
N GLN A 197 -3.45 -11.26 17.05
CA GLN A 197 -4.19 -10.97 18.27
C GLN A 197 -3.48 -11.65 19.44
N LYS A 198 -3.16 -10.86 20.47
CA LYS A 198 -2.74 -11.37 21.78
C LYS A 198 -3.91 -12.12 22.39
N THR A 199 -3.83 -13.44 22.46
CA THR A 199 -4.72 -14.22 23.33
C THR A 199 -4.38 -13.85 24.77
N VAL A 200 -5.35 -13.30 25.49
CA VAL A 200 -5.26 -13.09 26.94
C VAL A 200 -5.55 -14.42 27.63
#